data_AF-A0A1Q3BML8-F1
#
_entry.id   AF-A0A1Q3BML8-F1
#
_cell.length_a   1.000
_cell.length_b   1.000
_cell.length_c   1.000
_cell.angle_alpha   90.00
_cell.angle_beta   90.00
_cell.angle_gamma   90.00
#
_symmetry.space_group_name_H-M   'P 1'
#
loop_
_entity.id
_entity.type
_entity.pdbx_description
1 polymer ?
#
loop_
_entity_poly.entity_id
_entity_poly.type
_entity_poly.pdbx_seq_one_letter_code
_entity_poly.pdbx_strand_id
1 'polypeptide(L)'
;MYNNVGPPPGGPMPPTNPIPGPFGNSFYGAGSGLIRGGLGAYGEKILGSSSEYVQSNISRYFSDPQYYFQVNDHYVRNKLKVVLFPFLHRGHWTRITEPVGGRLSYKPPVYDINAPDLYIPFMAFGSYVVLAGLSLGLNGKFSPEALNWLFVKGLLGWFMQVMLLKLTLLSLSSGEAPLLDIVAYAGYTFTGMCLAILGRIMWRYSYYALMPWACLCMGVFLVKTMKRVLFAETRTYDSSRHHYLLLFIALAQFPLFTWLGNISVNWLF
;
A
#
# COMPACT_ATOMS: atom_id res chain seq x y z
N MET A 1 -18.46 -15.94 80.93
CA MET A 1 -19.08 -16.95 80.04
C MET A 1 -18.87 -16.52 78.60
N TYR A 2 -18.52 -17.48 77.76
CA TYR A 2 -17.96 -17.40 76.40
C TYR A 2 -18.59 -16.37 75.46
N ASN A 3 -17.76 -15.78 74.58
CA ASN A 3 -18.14 -15.66 73.17
C ASN A 3 -16.94 -15.75 72.22
N ASN A 4 -17.15 -16.56 71.20
CA ASN A 4 -16.19 -17.16 70.29
C ASN A 4 -15.71 -16.23 69.18
N VAL A 5 -14.47 -16.48 68.77
CA VAL A 5 -13.76 -15.89 67.63
C VAL A 5 -14.38 -16.40 66.32
N GLY A 6 -14.79 -15.47 65.44
CA GLY A 6 -15.27 -15.78 64.10
C GLY A 6 -14.12 -15.91 63.07
N PRO A 7 -14.21 -16.80 62.08
CA PRO A 7 -13.24 -16.90 60.97
C PRO A 7 -13.54 -15.89 59.83
N PRO A 8 -12.55 -15.61 58.95
CA PRO A 8 -12.56 -14.49 58.01
C PRO A 8 -13.32 -14.77 56.69
N PRO A 9 -13.61 -13.73 55.88
CA PRO A 9 -14.41 -13.85 54.67
C PRO A 9 -13.55 -14.19 53.45
N GLY A 10 -14.02 -15.13 52.61
CA GLY A 10 -13.40 -15.40 51.31
C GLY A 10 -14.13 -16.47 50.50
N GLY A 11 -14.61 -16.09 49.32
CA GLY A 11 -14.99 -17.00 48.24
C GLY A 11 -16.45 -16.91 47.77
N PRO A 12 -16.73 -16.42 46.54
CA PRO A 12 -18.05 -16.56 45.94
C PRO A 12 -18.33 -18.00 45.48
N MET A 13 -19.50 -18.53 45.85
CA MET A 13 -20.07 -19.81 45.41
C MET A 13 -20.51 -19.76 43.93
N PRO A 14 -20.42 -20.87 43.18
CA PRO A 14 -20.89 -20.94 41.80
C PRO A 14 -22.43 -21.06 41.73
N PRO A 15 -23.09 -20.53 40.68
CA PRO A 15 -24.53 -20.69 40.50
C PRO A 15 -24.91 -22.10 40.06
N THR A 16 -25.93 -22.65 40.70
CA THR A 16 -26.64 -23.89 40.39
C THR A 16 -27.45 -23.77 39.09
N ASN A 17 -27.26 -24.69 38.15
CA ASN A 17 -28.10 -24.86 36.95
C ASN A 17 -29.49 -25.40 37.31
N PRO A 18 -30.59 -24.90 36.69
CA PRO A 18 -31.89 -25.56 36.75
C PRO A 18 -31.97 -26.76 35.78
N ILE A 19 -32.60 -27.83 36.26
CA ILE A 19 -32.90 -29.09 35.55
C ILE A 19 -34.00 -28.83 34.50
N PRO A 20 -33.85 -29.22 33.21
CA PRO A 20 -34.94 -29.14 32.24
C PRO A 20 -35.92 -30.32 32.39
N GLY A 21 -37.21 -30.01 32.56
CA GLY A 21 -38.29 -31.00 32.55
C GLY A 21 -38.55 -31.59 31.15
N PRO A 22 -39.21 -32.76 31.06
CA PRO A 22 -39.16 -33.62 29.88
C PRO A 22 -40.30 -33.36 28.89
N PHE A 23 -40.58 -32.13 28.47
CA PHE A 23 -41.49 -31.88 27.32
C PHE A 23 -41.17 -30.52 26.68
N GLY A 24 -40.69 -30.51 25.43
CA GLY A 24 -40.59 -29.28 24.64
C GLY A 24 -39.64 -29.29 23.44
N ASN A 25 -40.16 -29.77 22.31
CA ASN A 25 -39.81 -29.40 20.92
C ASN A 25 -38.51 -29.90 20.27
N SER A 26 -38.62 -31.13 19.76
CA SER A 26 -38.38 -31.53 18.37
C SER A 26 -38.16 -30.39 17.36
N PHE A 27 -36.91 -30.09 17.04
CA PHE A 27 -36.42 -29.76 15.70
C PHE A 27 -34.88 -29.81 15.77
N TYR A 28 -34.20 -30.32 14.75
CA TYR A 28 -32.75 -30.60 14.68
C TYR A 28 -32.26 -31.96 15.20
N GLY A 29 -32.86 -33.02 14.68
CA GLY A 29 -32.22 -34.34 14.65
C GLY A 29 -32.18 -34.87 13.22
N ALA A 30 -31.02 -34.78 12.56
CA ALA A 30 -30.50 -35.80 11.65
C ALA A 30 -29.21 -35.29 10.97
N GLY A 31 -28.05 -35.78 11.43
CA GLY A 31 -26.85 -35.83 10.58
C GLY A 31 -25.56 -35.22 11.12
N SER A 32 -25.12 -35.52 12.35
CA SER A 32 -23.71 -35.27 12.72
C SER A 32 -23.17 -36.15 13.85
N GLY A 33 -23.60 -37.42 13.90
CA GLY A 33 -23.23 -38.35 14.98
C GLY A 33 -21.90 -39.09 14.80
N LEU A 34 -21.26 -39.05 13.62
CA LEU A 34 -20.16 -39.97 13.31
C LEU A 34 -18.76 -39.33 13.18
N ILE A 35 -18.62 -38.01 13.36
CA ILE A 35 -17.33 -37.31 13.24
C ILE A 35 -17.07 -36.46 14.49
N ARG A 36 -17.12 -37.06 15.69
CA ARG A 36 -16.82 -36.33 16.93
C ARG A 36 -15.95 -37.09 17.94
N GLY A 37 -15.47 -38.28 17.59
CA GLY A 37 -14.80 -39.18 18.54
C GLY A 37 -13.29 -39.02 18.71
N GLY A 38 -12.53 -38.62 17.68
CA GLY A 38 -11.06 -38.67 17.76
C GLY A 38 -10.28 -37.58 17.02
N LEU A 39 -10.94 -36.79 16.17
CA LEU A 39 -10.30 -35.76 15.34
C LEU A 39 -10.64 -34.32 15.77
N GLY A 40 -11.57 -34.11 16.71
CA GLY A 40 -12.05 -32.77 17.08
C GLY A 40 -11.02 -31.94 17.87
N ALA A 41 -10.38 -32.53 18.88
CA ALA A 41 -9.48 -31.79 19.78
C ALA A 41 -8.15 -31.37 19.15
N TYR A 42 -7.69 -32.09 18.13
CA TYR A 42 -6.49 -31.76 17.34
C TYR A 42 -6.85 -31.04 16.03
N GLY A 43 -8.02 -31.29 15.47
CA GLY A 43 -8.56 -30.60 14.30
C GLY A 43 -8.82 -29.12 14.55
N GLU A 44 -9.42 -28.75 15.69
CA GLU A 44 -9.62 -27.34 16.07
C GLU A 44 -8.30 -26.59 16.30
N LYS A 45 -7.27 -27.25 16.85
CA LYS A 45 -5.94 -26.63 17.02
C LYS A 45 -5.18 -26.48 15.72
N ILE A 46 -5.32 -27.40 14.76
CA ILE A 46 -4.66 -27.31 13.46
C ILE A 46 -5.40 -26.35 12.52
N LEU A 47 -6.74 -26.37 12.49
CA LEU A 47 -7.55 -25.42 11.70
C LEU A 47 -7.54 -24.00 12.31
N GLY A 48 -7.64 -23.89 13.63
CA GLY A 48 -7.56 -22.62 14.35
C GLY A 48 -6.19 -21.97 14.19
N SER A 49 -5.12 -22.72 14.47
CA SER A 49 -3.73 -22.27 14.24
C SER A 49 -3.50 -21.91 12.78
N SER A 50 -3.92 -22.74 11.82
CA SER A 50 -3.73 -22.43 10.40
C SER A 50 -4.50 -21.18 9.96
N SER A 51 -5.72 -20.96 10.46
CA SER A 51 -6.48 -19.74 10.19
C SER A 51 -5.86 -18.49 10.82
N GLU A 52 -5.36 -18.57 12.05
CA GLU A 52 -4.68 -17.45 12.72
C GLU A 52 -3.29 -17.18 12.14
N TYR A 53 -2.55 -18.20 11.69
CA TYR A 53 -1.28 -18.06 10.96
C TYR A 53 -1.49 -17.51 9.54
N VAL A 54 -2.50 -18.00 8.82
CA VAL A 54 -2.86 -17.47 7.50
C VAL A 54 -3.39 -16.06 7.62
N GLN A 55 -4.22 -15.76 8.61
CA GLN A 55 -4.77 -14.41 8.81
C GLN A 55 -3.71 -13.43 9.34
N SER A 56 -2.78 -13.86 10.19
CA SER A 56 -1.66 -13.03 10.65
C SER A 56 -0.59 -12.80 9.57
N ASN A 57 -0.33 -13.78 8.69
CA ASN A 57 0.54 -13.57 7.52
C ASN A 57 -0.17 -12.75 6.43
N ILE A 58 -1.43 -13.05 6.11
CA ILE A 58 -2.19 -12.28 5.10
C ILE A 58 -2.37 -10.83 5.55
N SER A 59 -2.72 -10.56 6.82
CA SER A 59 -2.82 -9.18 7.32
C SER A 59 -1.48 -8.44 7.39
N ARG A 60 -0.36 -9.17 7.53
CA ARG A 60 0.99 -8.59 7.46
C ARG A 60 1.34 -8.15 6.02
N TYR A 61 0.86 -8.86 5.00
CA TYR A 61 1.16 -8.56 3.59
C TYR A 61 0.11 -7.72 2.87
N PHE A 62 -1.17 -7.88 3.25
CA PHE A 62 -2.33 -7.15 2.73
C PHE A 62 -2.90 -6.28 3.84
N SER A 63 -2.41 -5.05 3.91
CA SER A 63 -3.07 -3.97 4.65
C SER A 63 -4.53 -3.82 4.18
N ASP A 64 -5.43 -3.43 5.08
CA ASP A 64 -6.82 -3.13 4.74
C ASP A 64 -6.87 -2.09 3.59
N PRO A 65 -7.39 -2.44 2.40
CA PRO A 65 -7.39 -1.52 1.27
C PRO A 65 -8.12 -0.22 1.58
N GLN A 66 -9.10 -0.23 2.49
CA GLN A 66 -9.83 0.98 2.90
C GLN A 66 -8.90 2.06 3.44
N TYR A 67 -7.81 1.68 4.12
CA TYR A 67 -6.79 2.62 4.62
C TYR A 67 -6.26 3.54 3.51
N TYR A 68 -5.96 3.00 2.33
CA TYR A 68 -5.30 3.73 1.24
C TYR A 68 -6.23 4.67 0.46
N PHE A 69 -7.54 4.55 0.67
CA PHE A 69 -8.56 5.36 0.01
C PHE A 69 -9.22 6.36 0.96
N GLN A 70 -8.78 6.44 2.22
CA GLN A 70 -9.17 7.49 3.16
C GLN A 70 -8.45 8.81 2.83
N VAL A 71 -8.94 9.49 1.79
CA VAL A 71 -8.42 10.77 1.30
C VAL A 71 -9.51 11.83 1.28
N ASN A 72 -9.11 13.10 1.35
CA ASN A 72 -9.99 14.24 1.13
C ASN A 72 -9.38 15.22 0.11
N ASP A 73 -10.15 16.19 -0.37
CA ASP A 73 -9.68 17.15 -1.39
C ASP A 73 -8.44 17.94 -0.96
N HIS A 74 -8.40 18.31 0.33
CA HIS A 74 -7.26 19.03 0.91
C HIS A 74 -5.99 18.18 0.87
N TYR A 75 -6.07 16.91 1.26
CA TYR A 75 -4.99 15.94 1.17
C TYR A 75 -4.53 15.79 -0.27
N VAL A 76 -5.43 15.55 -1.22
CA VAL A 76 -5.07 15.32 -2.63
C VAL A 76 -4.31 16.51 -3.20
N ARG A 77 -4.80 17.74 -3.00
CA ARG A 77 -4.12 18.95 -3.48
C ARG A 77 -2.72 19.10 -2.88
N ASN A 78 -2.58 18.82 -1.58
CA ASN A 78 -1.27 18.93 -0.93
C ASN A 78 -0.33 17.80 -1.34
N LYS A 79 -0.84 16.59 -1.51
CA LYS A 79 -0.05 15.43 -1.93
C LYS A 79 0.46 15.62 -3.35
N LEU A 80 -0.36 16.14 -4.26
CA LEU A 80 0.07 16.52 -5.60
C LEU A 80 1.21 17.55 -5.57
N LYS A 81 1.16 18.56 -4.68
CA LYS A 81 2.29 19.49 -4.48
C LYS A 81 3.55 18.76 -4.03
N VAL A 82 3.45 17.82 -3.09
CA VAL A 82 4.60 17.05 -2.60
C VAL A 82 5.20 16.17 -3.70
N VAL A 83 4.38 15.55 -4.54
CA VAL A 83 4.84 14.67 -5.63
C VAL A 83 5.44 15.47 -6.79
N LEU A 84 4.78 16.57 -7.21
CA LEU A 84 5.21 17.39 -8.34
C LEU A 84 6.31 18.41 -7.98
N PHE A 85 6.48 18.70 -6.69
CA PHE A 85 7.43 19.68 -6.17
C PHE A 85 8.05 19.21 -4.85
N PRO A 86 8.74 18.06 -4.82
CA PRO A 86 9.21 17.44 -3.56
C PRO A 86 10.24 18.30 -2.81
N PHE A 87 11.00 19.14 -3.52
CA PHE A 87 11.97 20.06 -2.91
C PHE A 87 11.31 21.22 -2.14
N LEU A 88 10.03 21.52 -2.41
CA LEU A 88 9.25 22.52 -1.68
C LEU A 88 8.62 21.96 -0.40
N HIS A 89 8.63 20.63 -0.21
CA HIS A 89 8.11 20.01 1.01
C HIS A 89 9.07 20.24 2.18
N ARG A 90 8.80 21.29 2.97
CA ARG A 90 9.57 21.68 4.17
C ARG A 90 9.28 20.81 5.41
N GLY A 91 8.28 19.93 5.34
CA GLY A 91 7.88 19.07 6.45
C GLY A 91 8.82 17.87 6.68
N HIS A 92 8.56 17.14 7.76
CA HIS A 92 9.16 15.83 7.97
C HIS A 92 8.58 14.83 6.96
N TRP A 93 9.42 13.93 6.45
CA TRP A 93 9.03 12.85 5.52
C TRP A 93 8.68 11.54 6.26
N THR A 94 8.38 11.63 7.56
CA THR A 94 8.03 10.47 8.40
C THR A 94 6.55 10.30 8.48
N ARG A 95 6.13 9.04 8.37
CA ARG A 95 4.77 8.65 8.68
C ARG A 95 4.51 8.81 10.18
N ILE A 96 3.32 9.27 10.51
CA ILE A 96 2.86 9.42 11.88
C ILE A 96 2.30 8.08 12.35
N THR A 97 2.82 7.59 13.49
CA THR A 97 2.30 6.41 14.17
C THR A 97 1.51 6.81 15.41
N GLU A 98 0.41 6.11 15.67
CA GLU A 98 -0.37 6.22 16.90
C GLU A 98 -0.42 4.87 17.61
N PRO A 99 -0.33 4.85 18.96
CA PRO A 99 -0.55 3.65 19.73
C PRO A 99 -2.05 3.33 19.77
N VAL A 100 -2.47 2.32 19.01
CA VAL A 100 -3.84 1.80 19.01
C VAL A 100 -3.81 0.41 19.64
N GLY A 101 -4.46 0.23 20.80
CA GLY A 101 -4.54 -1.06 21.48
C GLY A 101 -3.18 -1.69 21.85
N GLY A 102 -2.19 -0.87 22.21
CA GLY A 102 -0.84 -1.35 22.57
C GLY A 102 0.08 -1.67 21.39
N ARG A 103 -0.36 -1.44 20.14
CA ARG A 103 0.46 -1.54 18.92
C ARG A 103 0.59 -0.19 18.24
N LEU A 104 1.76 0.09 17.66
CA LEU A 104 1.95 1.28 16.81
C LEU A 104 1.28 1.02 15.46
N SER A 105 0.28 1.84 15.11
CA SER A 105 -0.41 1.81 13.82
C SER A 105 -0.17 3.12 13.06
N TYR A 106 -0.11 3.06 11.73
CA TYR A 106 0.07 4.26 10.91
C TYR A 106 -1.25 5.02 10.73
N LYS A 107 -1.18 6.36 10.72
CA LYS A 107 -2.33 7.19 10.39
C LYS A 107 -2.72 7.08 8.91
N PRO A 108 -4.03 7.06 8.59
CA PRO A 108 -4.48 7.08 7.20
C PRO A 108 -4.14 8.40 6.49
N PRO A 109 -4.13 8.41 5.15
CA PRO A 109 -3.70 9.56 4.34
C PRO A 109 -4.37 10.89 4.70
N VAL A 110 -5.67 10.88 5.01
CA VAL A 110 -6.43 12.07 5.44
C VAL A 110 -5.78 12.83 6.62
N TYR A 111 -5.04 12.14 7.50
CA TYR A 111 -4.39 12.72 8.67
C TYR A 111 -2.85 12.79 8.57
N ASP A 112 -2.26 12.24 7.52
CA ASP A 112 -0.80 12.21 7.33
C ASP A 112 -0.42 12.35 5.85
N ILE A 113 0.17 13.50 5.50
CA ILE A 113 0.62 13.79 4.14
C ILE A 113 1.69 12.82 3.62
N ASN A 114 2.45 12.18 4.51
CA ASN A 114 3.51 11.23 4.15
C ASN A 114 2.98 9.81 4.00
N ALA A 115 1.78 9.51 4.49
CA ALA A 115 1.17 8.20 4.32
C ALA A 115 0.92 7.94 2.82
N PRO A 116 1.20 6.72 2.34
CA PRO A 116 0.89 6.34 0.96
C PRO A 116 -0.62 6.17 0.77
N ASP A 117 -1.16 6.71 -0.32
CA ASP A 117 -2.51 6.45 -0.82
C ASP A 117 -2.49 5.74 -2.17
N LEU A 118 -3.57 5.02 -2.49
CA LEU A 118 -3.77 4.40 -3.81
C LEU A 118 -4.69 5.24 -4.70
N TYR A 119 -5.44 6.19 -4.12
CA TYR A 119 -6.35 7.05 -4.86
C TYR A 119 -5.65 7.85 -5.97
N ILE A 120 -4.59 8.60 -5.64
CA ILE A 120 -3.86 9.42 -6.61
C ILE A 120 -3.18 8.54 -7.68
N PRO A 121 -2.44 7.47 -7.33
CA PRO A 121 -1.92 6.53 -8.33
C PRO A 121 -2.94 6.03 -9.35
N PHE A 122 -4.10 5.52 -8.90
CA PHE A 122 -5.13 5.01 -9.81
C PHE A 122 -5.73 6.11 -10.68
N MET A 123 -6.06 7.25 -10.08
CA MET A 123 -6.61 8.39 -10.81
C MET A 123 -5.62 8.96 -11.84
N ALA A 124 -4.34 9.06 -11.47
CA ALA A 124 -3.28 9.52 -12.35
C ALA A 124 -3.00 8.52 -13.48
N PHE A 125 -3.04 7.22 -13.22
CA PHE A 125 -2.90 6.20 -14.26
C PHE A 125 -4.03 6.29 -15.30
N GLY A 126 -5.29 6.37 -14.86
CA GLY A 126 -6.43 6.57 -15.77
C GLY A 126 -6.30 7.88 -16.57
N SER A 127 -5.92 8.97 -15.91
CA SER A 127 -5.67 10.27 -16.56
C SER A 127 -4.55 10.20 -17.58
N TYR A 128 -3.46 9.47 -17.30
CA TYR A 128 -2.36 9.24 -18.24
C TYR A 128 -2.86 8.55 -19.51
N VAL A 129 -3.65 7.48 -19.38
CA VAL A 129 -4.21 6.76 -20.53
C VAL A 129 -5.11 7.67 -21.38
N VAL A 130 -5.98 8.45 -20.72
CA VAL A 130 -6.88 9.40 -21.40
C VAL A 130 -6.09 10.50 -22.12
N LEU A 131 -5.12 11.13 -21.45
CA LEU A 131 -4.30 12.20 -22.03
C LEU A 131 -3.42 11.68 -23.17
N ALA A 132 -2.86 10.48 -23.04
CA ALA A 132 -2.08 9.85 -24.09
C ALA A 132 -2.95 9.51 -25.30
N GLY A 133 -4.16 8.98 -25.09
CA GLY A 133 -5.16 8.75 -26.13
C GLY A 133 -5.59 10.04 -26.83
N LEU A 134 -5.86 11.10 -26.07
CA LEU A 134 -6.15 12.44 -26.61
C LEU A 134 -4.99 12.97 -27.46
N SER A 135 -3.75 12.84 -26.97
CA SER A 135 -2.57 13.22 -27.73
C SER A 135 -2.45 12.43 -29.04
N LEU A 136 -2.80 11.14 -29.07
CA LEU A 136 -2.83 10.35 -30.32
C LEU A 136 -3.92 10.84 -31.27
N GLY A 137 -5.12 11.12 -30.75
CA GLY A 137 -6.25 11.64 -31.53
C GLY A 137 -5.94 12.97 -32.21
N LEU A 138 -5.34 13.91 -31.48
CA LEU A 138 -4.93 15.21 -32.03
C LEU A 138 -3.85 15.08 -33.12
N ASN A 139 -3.08 13.99 -33.13
CA ASN A 139 -2.08 13.70 -34.16
C ASN A 139 -2.62 12.81 -35.30
N GLY A 140 -3.92 12.47 -35.31
CA GLY A 140 -4.53 11.61 -36.32
C GLY A 140 -4.08 10.15 -36.26
N LYS A 141 -3.52 9.70 -35.12
CA LYS A 141 -2.96 8.35 -34.92
C LYS A 141 -3.73 7.53 -33.89
N PHE A 142 -4.96 7.94 -33.58
CA PHE A 142 -5.79 7.22 -32.63
C PHE A 142 -6.33 5.94 -33.25
N SER A 143 -6.11 4.83 -32.56
CA SER A 143 -6.84 3.60 -32.77
C SER A 143 -7.13 2.95 -31.41
N PRO A 144 -8.22 2.18 -31.26
CA PRO A 144 -8.51 1.44 -30.03
C PRO A 144 -7.35 0.53 -29.62
N GLU A 145 -6.66 -0.05 -30.60
CA GLU A 145 -5.47 -0.89 -30.39
C GLU A 145 -4.31 -0.07 -29.81
N ALA A 146 -4.04 1.13 -30.36
CA ALA A 146 -3.00 2.02 -29.85
C ALA A 146 -3.27 2.46 -28.41
N LEU A 147 -4.53 2.71 -28.04
CA LEU A 147 -4.91 3.02 -26.67
C LEU A 147 -4.70 1.82 -25.73
N ASN A 148 -5.07 0.61 -26.19
CA ASN A 148 -4.81 -0.62 -25.43
C ASN A 148 -3.31 -0.85 -25.23
N TRP A 149 -2.49 -0.60 -26.25
CA TRP A 149 -1.03 -0.65 -26.14
C TRP A 149 -0.50 0.32 -25.07
N LEU A 150 -1.01 1.55 -25.00
CA LEU A 150 -0.63 2.52 -23.97
C LEU A 150 -1.04 2.07 -22.55
N PHE A 151 -2.22 1.47 -22.42
CA PHE A 151 -2.71 0.92 -21.15
C PHE A 151 -1.81 -0.21 -20.66
N VAL A 152 -1.52 -1.20 -21.50
CA VAL A 152 -0.63 -2.33 -21.17
C VAL A 152 0.79 -1.86 -20.88
N LYS A 153 1.32 -0.94 -21.69
CA LYS A 153 2.64 -0.33 -21.48
C LYS A 153 2.73 0.38 -20.14
N GLY A 154 1.69 1.15 -19.79
CA GLY A 154 1.59 1.81 -18.50
C GLY A 154 1.52 0.81 -17.33
N LEU A 155 0.67 -0.22 -17.42
CA LEU A 155 0.61 -1.28 -16.41
C LEU A 155 1.96 -1.99 -16.22
N LEU A 156 2.64 -2.31 -17.32
CA LEU A 156 3.95 -2.94 -17.26
C LEU A 156 5.00 -2.01 -16.63
N GLY A 157 4.98 -0.71 -16.96
CA GLY A 157 5.84 0.28 -16.34
C GLY A 157 5.58 0.42 -14.84
N TRP A 158 4.32 0.41 -14.42
CA TRP A 158 3.95 0.39 -13.00
C TRP A 158 4.49 -0.87 -12.31
N PHE A 159 4.27 -2.04 -12.91
CA PHE A 159 4.77 -3.31 -12.39
C PHE A 159 6.30 -3.34 -12.27
N MET A 160 7.02 -2.90 -13.30
CA MET A 160 8.49 -2.80 -13.28
C MET A 160 8.97 -1.88 -12.16
N GLN A 161 8.30 -0.75 -11.95
CA GLN A 161 8.61 0.18 -10.87
C GLN A 161 8.34 -0.44 -9.48
N VAL A 162 7.25 -1.21 -9.32
CA VAL A 162 6.98 -1.96 -8.07
C VAL A 162 8.07 -2.99 -7.81
N MET A 163 8.47 -3.75 -8.84
CA MET A 163 9.55 -4.74 -8.73
C MET A 163 10.87 -4.07 -8.36
N LEU A 164 11.23 -2.96 -8.99
CA LEU A 164 12.42 -2.18 -8.66
C LEU A 164 12.45 -1.77 -7.17
N LEU A 165 11.35 -1.21 -6.66
CA LEU A 165 11.26 -0.79 -5.27
C LEU A 165 11.28 -1.99 -4.31
N LYS A 166 10.57 -3.07 -4.62
CA LYS A 166 10.53 -4.29 -3.79
C LYS A 166 11.89 -4.97 -3.73
N LEU A 167 12.56 -5.15 -4.88
CA LEU A 167 13.90 -5.74 -4.95
C LEU A 167 14.93 -4.90 -4.21
N THR A 168 14.80 -3.57 -4.28
CA THR A 168 15.67 -2.68 -3.50
C THR A 168 15.46 -2.92 -2.00
N LEU A 169 14.22 -2.87 -1.49
CA LEU A 169 13.95 -3.13 -0.07
C LEU A 169 14.42 -4.51 0.40
N LEU A 170 14.23 -5.56 -0.42
CA LEU A 170 14.73 -6.91 -0.14
C LEU A 170 16.26 -6.96 -0.08
N SER A 171 16.96 -6.26 -0.98
CA SER A 171 18.42 -6.22 -0.99
C SER A 171 19.03 -5.57 0.25
N LEU A 172 18.28 -4.74 0.98
CA LEU A 172 18.77 -4.09 2.20
C LEU A 172 18.43 -4.87 3.48
N SER A 173 17.72 -6.01 3.39
CA SER A 173 17.18 -6.74 4.54
C SER A 173 16.42 -5.84 5.53
N SER A 174 16.00 -4.65 5.09
CA SER A 174 15.12 -3.75 5.82
C SER A 174 13.73 -4.37 5.83
N GLY A 175 13.02 -4.21 6.96
CA GLY A 175 11.73 -4.84 7.23
C GLY A 175 10.74 -4.84 6.07
N GLU A 176 9.81 -5.78 6.12
CA GLU A 176 8.84 -5.98 5.04
C GLU A 176 7.81 -4.85 5.01
N ALA A 177 8.07 -3.82 4.20
CA ALA A 177 7.05 -2.80 3.91
C ALA A 177 5.82 -3.46 3.24
N PRO A 178 4.59 -3.07 3.65
CA PRO A 178 3.37 -3.59 3.04
C PRO A 178 3.39 -3.45 1.52
N LEU A 179 2.91 -4.46 0.81
CA LEU A 179 2.94 -4.45 -0.66
C LEU A 179 2.18 -3.26 -1.24
N LEU A 180 1.04 -2.90 -0.64
CA LEU A 180 0.22 -1.77 -1.08
C LEU A 180 0.93 -0.42 -0.92
N ASP A 181 1.83 -0.27 0.07
CA ASP A 181 2.66 0.94 0.19
C ASP A 181 3.59 1.09 -1.03
N ILE A 182 4.22 -0.02 -1.43
CA ILE A 182 5.14 -0.05 -2.57
C ILE A 182 4.41 0.21 -3.88
N VAL A 183 3.22 -0.39 -4.06
CA VAL A 183 2.34 -0.15 -5.21
C VAL A 183 1.95 1.32 -5.30
N ALA A 184 1.55 1.93 -4.18
CA ALA A 184 1.24 3.35 -4.09
C ALA A 184 2.44 4.22 -4.48
N TYR A 185 3.61 3.99 -3.86
CA TYR A 185 4.82 4.77 -4.16
C TYR A 185 5.24 4.67 -5.62
N ALA A 186 5.17 3.48 -6.22
CA ALA A 186 5.47 3.27 -7.63
C ALA A 186 4.51 4.03 -8.55
N GLY A 187 3.22 4.08 -8.19
CA GLY A 187 2.18 4.62 -9.05
C GLY A 187 2.14 6.15 -9.12
N TYR A 188 2.72 6.88 -8.15
CA TYR A 188 2.81 8.35 -8.25
C TYR A 188 3.57 8.84 -9.48
N THR A 189 4.38 7.98 -10.12
CA THR A 189 5.04 8.20 -11.41
C THR A 189 4.08 8.80 -12.44
N PHE A 190 2.83 8.31 -12.50
CA PHE A 190 1.84 8.78 -13.47
C PHE A 190 1.39 10.23 -13.24
N THR A 191 1.56 10.77 -12.03
CA THR A 191 1.26 12.18 -11.72
C THR A 191 2.14 13.11 -12.55
N GLY A 192 3.45 12.83 -12.58
CA GLY A 192 4.41 13.57 -13.39
C GLY A 192 4.20 13.34 -14.89
N MET A 193 3.87 12.10 -15.28
CA MET A 193 3.56 11.76 -16.68
C MET A 193 2.37 12.55 -17.21
N CYS A 194 1.28 12.67 -16.43
CA CYS A 194 0.11 13.45 -16.81
C CYS A 194 0.49 14.91 -17.10
N LEU A 195 1.29 15.53 -16.23
CA LEU A 195 1.73 16.92 -16.40
C LEU A 195 2.55 17.09 -17.69
N ALA A 196 3.48 16.18 -17.97
CA ALA A 196 4.33 16.26 -19.14
C ALA A 196 3.56 16.04 -20.46
N ILE A 197 2.60 15.11 -20.49
CA ILE A 197 1.74 14.88 -21.67
C ILE A 197 0.77 16.04 -21.87
N LEU A 198 0.16 16.54 -20.79
CA LEU A 198 -0.71 17.71 -20.87
C LEU A 198 0.05 18.93 -21.43
N GLY A 199 1.28 19.17 -20.94
CA GLY A 199 2.14 20.20 -21.49
C GLY A 199 2.43 19.98 -22.98
N ARG A 200 2.74 18.75 -23.40
CA ARG A 200 2.94 18.41 -24.82
C ARG A 200 1.73 18.78 -25.69
N ILE A 201 0.51 18.54 -25.20
CA ILE A 201 -0.74 18.87 -25.90
C ILE A 201 -0.89 20.39 -26.04
N MET A 202 -0.61 21.15 -24.98
CA MET A 202 -0.70 22.61 -25.00
C MET A 202 0.38 23.26 -25.89
N TRP A 203 1.63 22.79 -25.76
CA TRP A 203 2.79 23.33 -26.45
C TRP A 203 3.85 22.25 -26.65
N ARG A 204 4.11 21.87 -27.90
CA ARG A 204 4.98 20.74 -28.25
C ARG A 204 6.37 20.80 -27.60
N TYR A 205 6.98 21.99 -27.52
CA TYR A 205 8.32 22.14 -26.95
C TYR A 205 8.36 22.02 -25.41
N SER A 206 7.23 22.21 -24.72
CA SER A 206 7.18 22.16 -23.25
C SER A 206 7.45 20.75 -22.73
N TYR A 207 7.15 19.73 -23.54
CA TYR A 207 7.46 18.34 -23.28
C TYR A 207 8.95 18.12 -22.94
N TYR A 208 9.86 18.79 -23.65
CA TYR A 208 11.31 18.64 -23.44
C TYR A 208 11.78 19.22 -22.10
N ALA A 209 11.03 20.17 -21.52
CA ALA A 209 11.31 20.70 -20.18
C ALA A 209 10.58 19.92 -19.08
N LEU A 210 9.30 19.60 -19.31
CA LEU A 210 8.44 18.94 -18.31
C LEU A 210 8.79 17.47 -18.08
N MET A 211 9.30 16.76 -19.08
CA MET A 211 9.73 15.37 -18.91
C MET A 211 10.93 15.21 -17.96
N PRO A 212 12.06 15.91 -18.17
CA PRO A 212 13.16 15.90 -17.20
C PRO A 212 12.73 16.39 -15.82
N TRP A 213 11.86 17.40 -15.75
CA TRP A 213 11.32 17.91 -14.50
C TRP A 213 10.52 16.86 -13.73
N ALA A 214 9.58 16.19 -14.40
CA ALA A 214 8.76 15.15 -13.81
C ALA A 214 9.60 13.95 -13.35
N CYS A 215 10.59 13.55 -14.16
CA CYS A 215 11.56 12.51 -13.81
C CYS A 215 12.36 12.88 -12.55
N LEU A 216 12.88 14.11 -12.48
CA LEU A 216 13.65 14.60 -11.33
C LEU A 216 12.79 14.64 -10.06
N CYS A 217 11.57 15.15 -10.17
CA CYS A 217 10.63 15.20 -9.05
C CYS A 217 10.31 13.79 -8.55
N MET A 218 10.02 12.84 -9.44
CA MET A 218 9.74 11.47 -9.03
C MET A 218 10.96 10.82 -8.37
N GLY A 219 12.16 11.00 -8.93
CA GLY A 219 13.40 10.50 -8.35
C GLY A 219 13.65 11.03 -6.94
N VAL A 220 13.51 12.35 -6.73
CA VAL A 220 13.68 12.97 -5.41
C VAL A 220 12.60 12.49 -4.43
N PHE A 221 11.34 12.41 -4.86
CA PHE A 221 10.23 11.93 -4.05
C PHE A 221 10.49 10.50 -3.56
N LEU A 222 10.84 9.57 -4.45
CA LEU A 222 11.16 8.19 -4.10
C LEU A 222 12.37 8.09 -3.17
N VAL A 223 13.45 8.84 -3.44
CA VAL A 223 14.61 8.84 -2.55
C VAL A 223 14.22 9.31 -1.15
N LYS A 224 13.43 10.38 -1.05
CA LYS A 224 13.00 10.94 0.24
C LYS A 224 12.09 9.98 1.01
N THR A 225 11.13 9.33 0.35
CA THR A 225 10.22 8.37 1.00
C THR A 225 10.94 7.08 1.37
N MET A 226 11.70 6.48 0.43
CA MET A 226 12.41 5.22 0.64
C MET A 226 13.50 5.35 1.68
N LYS A 227 14.23 6.48 1.71
CA LYS A 227 15.21 6.76 2.77
C LYS A 227 14.58 6.59 4.16
N ARG A 228 13.34 7.05 4.38
CA ARG A 228 12.71 6.97 5.71
C ARG A 228 12.14 5.59 6.00
N VAL A 229 11.55 4.91 5.02
CA VAL A 229 11.12 3.50 5.17
C VAL A 229 12.33 2.63 5.58
N LEU A 230 13.47 2.89 4.97
CA LEU A 230 14.70 2.15 5.18
C LEU A 230 15.39 2.45 6.53
N PHE A 231 15.51 3.72 6.90
CA PHE A 231 16.16 4.12 8.16
C PHE A 231 15.27 3.98 9.40
N ALA A 232 13.96 3.77 9.24
CA ALA A 232 13.08 3.44 10.36
C ALA A 232 13.38 2.04 10.94
N GLU A 233 13.81 1.10 10.10
CA GLU A 233 14.02 -0.30 10.50
C GLU A 233 15.48 -0.62 10.88
N THR A 234 16.46 0.04 10.26
CA THR A 234 17.86 -0.38 10.34
C THR A 234 18.72 0.65 11.07
N ARG A 235 18.97 0.46 12.37
CA ARG A 235 19.88 1.33 13.15
C ARG A 235 21.38 1.00 13.00
N THR A 236 21.77 -0.03 12.22
CA THR A 236 23.13 -0.59 12.35
C THR A 236 23.80 -1.12 11.06
N TYR A 237 23.32 -0.79 9.85
CA TYR A 237 23.89 -1.35 8.61
C TYR A 237 24.67 -0.32 7.76
N ASP A 238 25.60 -0.84 6.94
CA ASP A 238 26.53 -0.12 6.06
C ASP A 238 25.85 1.01 5.26
N SER A 239 26.08 2.24 5.73
CA SER A 239 25.49 3.48 5.21
C SER A 239 25.79 3.68 3.72
N SER A 240 26.94 3.20 3.23
CA SER A 240 27.36 3.41 1.84
C SER A 240 26.41 2.77 0.82
N ARG A 241 26.08 1.48 1.00
CA ARG A 241 25.18 0.71 0.12
C ARG A 241 23.79 1.32 0.00
N HIS A 242 23.28 1.89 1.10
CA HIS A 242 21.97 2.55 1.15
C HIS A 242 21.92 3.75 0.19
N HIS A 243 22.97 4.56 0.17
CA HIS A 243 23.04 5.73 -0.71
C HIS A 243 23.12 5.34 -2.19
N TYR A 244 23.90 4.31 -2.54
CA TYR A 244 23.98 3.81 -3.91
C TYR A 244 22.65 3.26 -4.41
N LEU A 245 21.91 2.53 -3.58
CA LEU A 245 20.61 1.96 -3.96
C LEU A 245 19.52 3.04 -4.09
N LEU A 246 19.53 4.06 -3.22
CA LEU A 246 18.67 5.24 -3.39
C LEU A 246 19.00 6.00 -4.68
N LEU A 247 20.28 6.19 -5.00
CA LEU A 247 20.71 6.80 -6.26
C LEU A 247 20.26 5.96 -7.47
N PHE A 248 20.38 4.64 -7.38
CA PHE A 248 19.92 3.72 -8.43
C PHE A 248 18.41 3.87 -8.69
N ILE A 249 17.57 3.93 -7.64
CA ILE A 249 16.13 4.17 -7.80
C ILE A 249 15.86 5.49 -8.54
N ALA A 250 16.57 6.56 -8.19
CA ALA A 250 16.42 7.86 -8.84
C ALA A 250 16.85 7.82 -10.31
N LEU A 251 17.99 7.20 -10.62
CA LEU A 251 18.49 7.09 -11.99
C LEU A 251 17.60 6.20 -12.86
N ALA A 252 17.02 5.14 -12.29
CA ALA A 252 16.07 4.27 -12.99
C ALA A 252 14.77 4.98 -13.41
N GLN A 253 14.47 6.15 -12.84
CA GLN A 253 13.33 6.95 -13.30
C GLN A 253 13.53 7.48 -14.72
N PHE A 254 14.76 7.79 -15.13
CA PHE A 254 15.04 8.32 -16.47
C PHE A 254 14.62 7.37 -17.61
N PRO A 255 15.08 6.10 -17.65
CA PRO A 255 14.63 5.17 -18.68
C PRO A 255 13.13 4.87 -18.59
N LEU A 256 12.55 4.84 -17.37
CA LEU A 256 11.12 4.61 -17.20
C LEU A 256 10.27 5.77 -17.78
N PHE A 257 10.60 7.01 -17.43
CA PHE A 257 9.89 8.20 -17.92
C PHE A 257 10.05 8.34 -19.43
N THR A 258 11.26 8.19 -19.96
CA THR A 258 11.48 8.26 -21.42
C THR A 258 10.71 7.18 -22.16
N TRP A 259 10.65 5.96 -21.64
CA TRP A 259 9.89 4.88 -22.23
C TRP A 259 8.37 5.14 -22.16
N LEU A 260 7.83 5.49 -21.00
CA LEU A 260 6.40 5.78 -20.82
C LEU A 260 5.94 7.05 -21.57
N GLY A 261 6.80 8.07 -21.66
CA GLY A 261 6.51 9.32 -22.36
C GLY A 261 6.50 9.18 -23.88
N ASN A 262 7.08 8.10 -24.38
CA ASN A 262 6.97 7.74 -25.78
C ASN A 262 5.59 7.15 -26.07
N ILE A 263 4.67 8.00 -26.52
CA ILE A 263 3.30 7.64 -26.91
C ILE A 263 3.26 6.98 -28.31
N SER A 264 4.37 6.50 -28.86
CA SER A 264 4.34 5.74 -30.11
C SER A 264 3.90 4.30 -29.88
N VAL A 265 3.41 3.67 -30.95
CA VAL A 265 3.05 2.24 -30.97
C VAL A 265 4.30 1.34 -30.90
N ASN A 266 5.49 1.92 -31.12
CA ASN A 266 6.75 1.18 -31.03
C ASN A 266 7.11 0.95 -29.56
N TRP A 267 7.43 -0.30 -29.24
CA TRP A 267 7.82 -0.71 -27.89
C TRP A 267 9.19 -0.18 -27.47
N LEU A 268 10.09 0.04 -28.42
CA LEU A 268 11.47 0.43 -28.20
C LEU A 268 11.80 1.67 -29.05
N PHE A 269 11.53 2.84 -28.45
CA PHE A 269 11.85 4.18 -28.96
C PHE A 269 11.18 4.63 -30.28
#